data_AF-A0AB33JKD3-F1
#
_entry.id   AF-A0AB33JKD3-F1
#
_cell.length_a   1.000
_cell.length_b   1.000
_cell.length_c   1.000
_cell.angle_alpha   90.00
_cell.angle_beta   90.00
_cell.angle_gamma   90.00
#
_symmetry.space_group_name_H-M   'P 1'
#
loop_
_entity.id
_entity.type
_entity.pdbx_description
1 polymer ?
#
loop_
_entity_poly.entity_id
_entity_poly.type
_entity_poly.pdbx_seq_one_letter_code
_entity_poly.pdbx_strand_id
1 'polypeptide(L)'
;MNRIEIIGNTEHKIIHSDAIIALNDKIADESIDLIFADPPYNIGKNFAGCKDKWETDDAYLEWCYEWLNLCIKKLKPSGAFYVMTSTQFMPYFDIFCRKNLQYYLD
;
A
#
# COMPACT_ATOMS: atom_id res chain seq x y z
N MET A 1 -15.95 15.14 3.17
CA MET A 1 -15.33 15.00 4.51
C MET A 1 -14.83 13.57 4.61
N ASN A 2 -13.50 13.37 4.56
CA ASN A 2 -12.90 12.04 4.68
C ASN A 2 -12.93 11.66 6.17
N ARG A 3 -13.98 10.93 6.56
CA ARG A 3 -14.16 10.51 7.95
C ARG A 3 -13.29 9.29 8.19
N ILE A 4 -12.35 9.40 9.13
CA ILE A 4 -11.59 8.27 9.63
C ILE A 4 -12.36 7.70 10.83
N GLU A 5 -12.74 6.44 10.75
CA GLU A 5 -13.35 5.70 11.85
C GLU A 5 -12.37 4.65 12.37
N ILE A 6 -12.17 4.61 13.70
CA ILE A 6 -11.27 3.65 14.35
C ILE A 6 -12.10 2.79 15.29
N ILE A 7 -12.05 1.48 15.07
CA ILE A 7 -12.79 0.47 15.83
C ILE A 7 -11.76 -0.48 16.45
N GLY A 8 -11.94 -0.87 17.71
CA GLY A 8 -11.07 -1.85 18.38
C GLY A 8 -10.54 -1.36 19.72
N ASN A 9 -9.40 -1.92 20.14
CA ASN A 9 -8.75 -1.64 21.42
C ASN A 9 -7.31 -1.16 21.23
N THR A 10 -6.49 -1.25 22.28
CA THR A 10 -5.09 -0.82 22.25
C THR A 10 -4.18 -1.76 21.43
N GLU A 11 -4.53 -3.04 21.32
CA GLU A 11 -3.74 -4.09 20.66
C GLU A 11 -4.17 -4.32 19.21
N HIS A 12 -5.47 -4.24 18.92
CA HIS A 12 -6.05 -4.51 17.60
C HIS A 12 -6.98 -3.37 17.20
N LYS A 13 -6.75 -2.84 16.00
CA LYS A 13 -7.53 -1.72 15.45
C LYS A 13 -7.90 -1.99 14.00
N ILE A 14 -9.14 -1.61 13.66
CA ILE A 14 -9.62 -1.49 12.30
C ILE A 14 -9.76 0.01 12.04
N ILE A 15 -9.11 0.48 10.97
CA ILE A 15 -9.21 1.86 10.51
C ILE A 15 -10.00 1.86 9.23
N HIS A 16 -11.25 2.34 9.28
CA HIS A 16 -12.11 2.47 8.13
C HIS A 16 -11.95 3.88 7.53
N SER A 17 -11.26 3.94 6.40
CA SER A 17 -10.91 5.16 5.67
C SER A 17 -10.36 4.76 4.29
N ASP A 18 -10.19 5.74 3.41
CA ASP A 18 -9.20 5.62 2.34
C ASP A 18 -7.83 5.23 2.93
N ALA A 19 -7.16 4.26 2.31
CA ALA A 19 -5.95 3.66 2.84
C ALA A 19 -4.75 4.62 2.81
N ILE A 20 -4.64 5.48 1.80
CA ILE A 20 -3.58 6.47 1.68
C ILE A 20 -3.71 7.50 2.80
N ILE A 21 -4.93 7.98 3.04
CA ILE A 21 -5.23 8.90 4.15
C ILE A 21 -4.95 8.24 5.50
N ALA A 22 -5.39 6.99 5.69
CA ALA A 22 -5.18 6.26 6.95
C ALA A 22 -3.69 6.04 7.24
N LEU A 23 -2.93 5.58 6.25
CA LEU A 23 -1.49 5.40 6.36
C LEU A 23 -0.80 6.71 6.72
N ASN A 24 -1.15 7.81 6.05
CA ASN A 24 -0.52 9.10 6.28
C ASN A 24 -0.84 9.67 7.68
N ASP A 25 -2.11 9.63 8.10
CA ASP A 25 -2.57 10.39 9.26
C ASP A 25 -2.60 9.60 10.58
N LYS A 26 -2.56 8.26 10.51
CA LYS A 26 -2.76 7.40 11.69
C LYS A 26 -1.60 6.46 12.00
N ILE A 27 -0.71 6.22 11.04
CA ILE A 27 0.41 5.30 11.21
C ILE A 27 1.70 6.11 11.25
N ALA A 28 2.46 5.97 12.32
CA ALA A 28 3.76 6.61 12.46
C ALA A 28 4.78 5.98 11.48
N ASP A 29 5.72 6.78 11.01
CA ASP A 29 6.85 6.29 10.23
C ASP A 29 7.73 5.37 11.08
N GLU A 30 8.42 4.43 10.45
CA GLU A 30 9.33 3.47 11.10
C GLU A 30 8.72 2.73 12.30
N SER A 31 7.41 2.45 12.26
CA SER A 31 6.68 1.88 13.41
C SER A 31 6.17 0.46 13.17
N ILE A 32 6.17 -0.01 11.93
CA ILE A 32 5.57 -1.29 11.53
C ILE A 32 6.64 -2.35 11.25
N ASP A 33 6.53 -3.49 11.93
CA ASP A 33 7.43 -4.65 11.71
C ASP A 33 7.08 -5.43 10.44
N LEU A 34 5.79 -5.51 10.09
CA LEU A 34 5.29 -6.30 8.97
C LEU A 34 4.13 -5.60 8.29
N ILE A 35 4.21 -5.43 6.97
CA ILE A 35 3.09 -5.02 6.13
C ILE A 35 2.74 -6.15 5.18
N PHE A 36 1.44 -6.43 5.05
CA PHE A 36 0.87 -7.27 4.01
C PHE A 36 -0.15 -6.45 3.20
N ALA A 37 0.00 -6.40 1.89
CA ALA A 37 -0.89 -5.68 1.00
C ALA A 37 -1.35 -6.54 -0.18
N ASP A 38 -2.66 -6.56 -0.41
CA ASP A 38 -3.31 -7.20 -1.54
C ASP A 38 -4.23 -6.18 -2.26
N PRO A 39 -3.66 -5.29 -3.08
CA PRO A 39 -4.41 -4.25 -3.78
C PRO A 39 -5.22 -4.82 -4.96
N PRO A 40 -6.10 -4.03 -5.59
CA PRO A 40 -6.65 -4.35 -6.91
C PRO A 40 -5.50 -4.53 -7.93
N TYR A 41 -5.65 -5.41 -8.92
CA TYR A 41 -4.59 -5.85 -9.85
C TYR A 41 -4.68 -5.23 -11.24
N ASN A 42 -5.67 -4.36 -11.48
CA ASN A 42 -5.95 -3.67 -12.73
C ASN A 42 -6.18 -4.63 -13.93
N ILE A 43 -6.77 -5.80 -13.67
CA ILE A 43 -7.03 -6.86 -14.68
C ILE A 43 -8.50 -6.89 -15.16
N GLY A 44 -9.34 -5.97 -14.72
CA GLY A 44 -10.75 -5.87 -15.13
C GLY A 44 -11.70 -6.81 -14.40
N LYS A 45 -11.28 -7.42 -13.29
CA LYS A 45 -12.14 -8.25 -12.46
C LYS A 45 -13.22 -7.41 -11.79
N ASN A 46 -14.44 -7.95 -11.71
CA ASN A 46 -15.56 -7.29 -11.06
C ASN A 46 -15.73 -7.86 -9.65
N PHE A 47 -15.57 -6.99 -8.65
CA PHE A 47 -15.79 -7.28 -7.24
C PHE A 47 -17.05 -6.55 -6.76
N ALA A 48 -18.18 -7.25 -6.75
CA ALA A 48 -19.47 -6.72 -6.27
C ALA A 48 -19.88 -5.36 -6.89
N GLY A 49 -19.61 -5.17 -8.19
CA GLY A 49 -19.90 -3.94 -8.93
C GLY A 49 -18.72 -2.98 -9.05
N CYS A 50 -17.65 -3.18 -8.28
CA CYS A 50 -16.40 -2.44 -8.43
C CYS A 50 -15.52 -3.15 -9.46
N LYS A 51 -15.30 -2.50 -10.61
CA LYS A 51 -14.40 -3.02 -11.63
C LYS A 51 -12.98 -2.58 -11.33
N ASP A 52 -12.11 -3.54 -11.11
CA ASP A 52 -10.67 -3.37 -10.92
C ASP A 52 -9.98 -3.06 -12.27
N LYS A 53 -10.26 -1.87 -12.82
CA LYS A 53 -9.61 -1.37 -14.04
C LYS A 53 -9.59 0.15 -14.05
N TRP A 54 -8.40 0.71 -14.12
CA TRP A 54 -8.15 2.11 -14.37
C TRP A 54 -8.21 2.40 -15.87
N GLU A 55 -8.34 3.68 -16.21
CA GLU A 55 -8.36 4.13 -17.61
C GLU A 55 -7.06 3.78 -18.35
N THR A 56 -5.93 3.88 -17.67
CA THR A 56 -4.61 3.52 -18.18
C THR A 56 -3.80 2.75 -17.13
N ASP A 57 -2.82 1.99 -17.61
CA ASP A 57 -1.89 1.28 -16.74
C ASP A 57 -0.99 2.27 -15.96
N ASP A 58 -0.63 3.40 -16.56
CA ASP A 58 0.12 4.48 -15.90
C ASP A 58 -0.68 5.08 -14.73
N ALA A 59 -1.98 5.36 -14.91
CA ALA A 59 -2.82 5.91 -13.84
C ALA A 59 -2.94 4.95 -12.65
N TYR A 60 -2.98 3.65 -12.91
CA TYR A 60 -2.94 2.62 -11.87
C TYR A 60 -1.57 2.58 -11.17
N LEU A 61 -0.47 2.63 -11.94
CA LEU A 61 0.88 2.61 -11.38
C LEU A 61 1.19 3.84 -10.53
N GLU A 62 0.76 5.03 -10.95
CA GLU A 62 0.92 6.26 -10.15
C GLU A 62 0.19 6.14 -8.81
N TRP A 63 -1.05 5.63 -8.82
CA TRP A 63 -1.78 5.33 -7.58
C TRP A 63 -1.06 4.28 -6.73
N CYS A 64 -0.47 3.24 -7.36
CA CYS A 64 0.30 2.23 -6.66
C CYS A 64 1.55 2.76 -5.98
N TYR A 65 2.32 3.60 -6.67
CA TYR A 65 3.55 4.17 -6.13
C TYR A 65 3.30 5.06 -4.93
N GLU A 66 2.15 5.75 -4.88
CA GLU A 66 1.77 6.56 -3.72
C GLU A 66 1.64 5.71 -2.45
N TRP A 67 0.82 4.66 -2.46
CA TRP A 67 0.66 3.82 -1.26
C TRP A 67 1.86 2.91 -1.00
N LEU A 68 2.58 2.46 -2.03
CA LEU A 68 3.84 1.72 -1.86
C LEU A 68 4.87 2.55 -1.10
N ASN A 69 5.04 3.82 -1.49
CA ASN A 69 5.97 4.73 -0.81
C ASN A 69 5.57 4.98 0.63
N LEU A 70 4.27 5.17 0.90
CA LEU A 70 3.77 5.30 2.27
C LEU A 70 4.08 4.05 3.09
N CYS A 71 3.79 2.85 2.57
CA CYS A 71 4.13 1.59 3.24
C CYS A 71 5.63 1.49 3.55
N ILE A 72 6.50 1.85 2.60
CA ILE A 72 7.96 1.87 2.80
C ILE A 72 8.34 2.79 3.97
N LYS A 73 7.77 4.00 4.06
CA LYS A 73 8.03 4.92 5.18
C LYS A 73 7.51 4.41 6.52
N LYS A 74 6.41 3.64 6.53
CA LYS A 74 5.84 3.10 7.77
C LYS A 74 6.64 1.91 8.32
N LEU A 75 7.41 1.22 7.48
CA LEU A 75 8.23 0.10 7.91
C LEU A 75 9.39 0.56 8.77
N LYS A 76 9.63 -0.18 9.85
CA LYS A 76 10.91 -0.13 10.56
C LYS A 76 12.06 -0.50 9.62
N PRO A 77 13.31 -0.09 9.92
CA PRO A 77 14.49 -0.54 9.17
C PRO A 77 14.63 -2.07 9.11
N SER A 78 14.15 -2.80 10.13
CA SER A 78 14.13 -4.27 10.20
C SER A 78 12.83 -4.89 9.70
N GLY A 79 11.92 -4.10 9.13
CA GLY A 79 10.58 -4.53 8.75
C GLY A 79 10.55 -5.34 7.45
N ALA A 80 9.46 -6.08 7.25
CA ALA A 80 9.21 -6.83 6.03
C ALA A 80 7.92 -6.36 5.34
N PHE A 81 7.94 -6.34 4.00
CA PHE A 81 6.79 -5.98 3.19
C PHE A 81 6.45 -7.09 2.20
N TYR A 82 5.27 -7.68 2.37
CA TYR A 82 4.69 -8.65 1.44
C TYR A 82 3.60 -7.95 0.62
N VAL A 83 3.85 -7.77 -0.67
CA VAL A 83 2.92 -7.11 -1.58
C VAL A 83 2.52 -8.05 -2.71
N MET A 84 1.21 -8.19 -2.90
CA MET A 84 0.64 -8.95 -4.01
C MET A 84 0.36 -8.03 -5.20
N THR A 85 0.46 -8.57 -6.41
CA THR A 85 0.08 -7.87 -7.65
C THR A 85 -0.04 -8.89 -8.79
N SER A 86 -0.55 -8.46 -9.95
CA SER A 86 -0.58 -9.33 -11.14
C SER A 86 0.80 -9.52 -11.74
N THR A 87 0.96 -10.59 -12.53
CA THR A 87 2.18 -10.85 -13.30
C THR A 87 2.59 -9.67 -14.19
N GLN A 88 1.63 -8.88 -14.68
CA GLN A 88 1.88 -7.74 -15.57
C GLN A 88 2.50 -6.55 -14.83
N PHE A 89 2.13 -6.34 -13.56
CA PHE A 89 2.57 -5.19 -12.77
C PHE A 89 3.73 -5.51 -11.79
N MET A 90 4.02 -6.79 -11.55
CA MET A 90 5.12 -7.21 -10.68
C MET A 90 6.48 -6.57 -11.02
N PRO A 91 6.91 -6.46 -12.29
CA PRO A 91 8.19 -5.83 -12.61
C PRO A 91 8.28 -4.35 -12.19
N TYR A 92 7.17 -3.62 -12.28
CA TYR A 92 7.10 -2.21 -11.88
C TYR A 92 7.22 -2.06 -10.36
N PHE A 93 6.52 -2.93 -9.61
CA PHE A 93 6.61 -2.96 -8.16
C PHE A 93 8.03 -3.33 -7.69
N ASP A 94 8.66 -4.35 -8.29
CA ASP A 94 10.04 -4.73 -7.97
C ASP A 94 11.02 -3.56 -8.16
N ILE A 95 10.98 -2.91 -9.34
CA ILE A 95 11.87 -1.79 -9.65
C ILE A 95 11.62 -0.62 -8.69
N PHE A 96 10.35 -0.30 -8.41
CA PHE A 96 10.00 0.79 -7.49
C PHE A 96 10.51 0.50 -6.07
N CYS A 97 10.20 -0.68 -5.52
CA CYS A 97 10.61 -1.06 -4.17
C CYS A 97 12.13 -1.10 -4.04
N ARG A 98 12.86 -1.66 -5.02
CA ARG A 98 14.33 -1.70 -5.01
C ARG A 98 14.97 -0.31 -4.96
N LYS A 99 14.41 0.66 -5.68
CA LYS A 99 14.92 2.04 -5.70
C LYS A 99 14.67 2.76 -4.37
N ASN A 100 13.56 2.47 -3.70
CA ASN A 100 13.12 3.23 -2.52
C ASN A 100 13.44 2.55 -1.17
N LEU A 101 13.80 1.25 -1.16
CA LEU A 101 14.23 0.53 0.05
C LEU A 101 15.74 0.61 0.30
N GLN A 102 16.53 1.26 -0.57
CA GLN A 102 17.99 1.21 -0.58
C GLN A 102 18.72 1.97 0.55
N TYR A 103 18.05 2.33 1.64
CA TYR A 103 18.61 3.22 2.67
C TYR A 103 19.66 2.62 3.62
N TYR A 104 20.15 1.38 3.45
CA TYR A 104 21.01 0.74 4.47
C TYR A 104 22.16 -0.14 3.96
N LEU A 105 22.72 0.15 2.78
CA LEU A 105 23.96 -0.48 2.31
C LEU A 105 25.10 0.55 2.25
N ASP A 106 25.33 1.25 3.35
CA ASP A 106 26.57 2.01 3.60
C ASP A 106 27.36 1.34 4.73
#